data_AF-A0A146EY40-F1
#
_entry.id   AF-A0A146EY40-F1
#
_cell.length_a   1.000
_cell.length_b   1.000
_cell.length_c   1.000
_cell.angle_alpha   90.00
_cell.angle_beta   90.00
_cell.angle_gamma   90.00
#
_symmetry.space_group_name_H-M   'P 1'
#
loop_
_entity.id
_entity.type
_entity.pdbx_description
1 polymer ?
#
loop_
_entity_poly.entity_id
_entity_poly.type
_entity_poly.pdbx_seq_one_letter_code
_entity_poly.pdbx_strand_id
1 'polypeptide(L)'
;MLLDLLSIDPACAEVVIDSWKTMIDTTVKQDKTRAFKNLEEYVDYRIVDTGAPFVDTLMRFGMGLLLTPEEEELVAPIVKPCYAALGLANDYFSFDVEWEEFRKPDSNQTTMTNAVWLFMQWHQVDEEEAKRLVRQVTNDYERGYQQRVQEFIAGKGKSNTKVQLYLTALGCQIPGNVAWSLRCPRYHPWLCEEGSALLQASMEEARDLPNIGKRRSVSGDSISSMSSLWTGASDRSGRSSVSSAPSVDDRGKETDRVILGTEHLIGPAEYIASLPSKGVREAFIDALNVWLALPDRFVSVIKTISKTLHNASLMLDDIEDESPLRRGQPATHTVFGQALTINSANFVLIQAMDQVRLLEDSRCVDIFVEEMRNLFIGQSFDLYWTRQGECPSEDEYREMIRQKTGGLFRLLSRLMMQKTTSKKNRCLPLEPLVDLMGEYFQIRDDYKNLTEEIDTKAQYTGQKGFCEDLDEGKFSFPLIHANKSLPEASDIRIILQHGRQSGGLDIAQKQRVLDHLHESGSMAYTQEALRGLMGEIRHRVDEVEKESGCPNWVLRLLVHRLEV
;
A
#
# COMPACT_ATOMS: atom_id res chain seq x y z
N MET A 1 4.81 -12.73 -12.05
CA MET A 1 4.59 -13.70 -10.96
C MET A 1 3.12 -13.79 -10.57
N LEU A 2 2.53 -12.88 -9.77
CA LEU A 2 1.16 -13.08 -9.23
C LEU A 2 0.05 -13.24 -10.29
N LEU A 3 0.13 -12.52 -11.42
CA LEU A 3 -0.80 -12.71 -12.55
C LEU A 3 -0.52 -14.01 -13.32
N ASP A 4 0.73 -14.46 -13.38
CA ASP A 4 1.06 -15.78 -13.94
C ASP A 4 0.51 -16.89 -13.03
N LEU A 5 0.60 -16.72 -11.70
CA LEU A 5 -0.02 -17.62 -10.74
C LEU A 5 -1.53 -17.69 -10.97
N LEU A 6 -2.22 -16.53 -11.10
CA LEU A 6 -3.65 -16.46 -11.40
C LEU A 6 -4.01 -17.13 -12.73
N SER A 7 -3.13 -17.05 -13.75
CA SER A 7 -3.35 -17.72 -15.03
C SER A 7 -3.19 -19.23 -14.97
N ILE A 8 -2.46 -19.75 -13.98
CA ILE A 8 -2.19 -21.18 -13.79
C ILE A 8 -3.25 -21.80 -12.88
N ASP A 9 -3.46 -21.22 -11.69
CA ASP A 9 -4.44 -21.66 -10.69
C ASP A 9 -4.99 -20.44 -9.93
N PRO A 10 -6.16 -19.90 -10.33
CA PRO A 10 -6.76 -18.73 -9.71
C PRO A 10 -7.01 -18.90 -8.21
N ALA A 11 -7.50 -20.07 -7.78
CA ALA A 11 -7.90 -20.30 -6.39
C ALA A 11 -6.68 -20.39 -5.47
N CYS A 12 -5.62 -21.08 -5.88
CA CYS A 12 -4.36 -21.08 -5.13
C CYS A 12 -3.68 -19.70 -5.16
N ALA A 13 -3.75 -19.00 -6.29
CA ALA A 13 -3.11 -17.69 -6.44
C ALA A 13 -3.74 -16.62 -5.54
N GLU A 14 -5.06 -16.63 -5.33
CA GLU A 14 -5.73 -15.72 -4.39
C GLU A 14 -5.15 -15.83 -2.97
N VAL A 15 -4.91 -17.05 -2.48
CA VAL A 15 -4.29 -17.28 -1.16
C VAL A 15 -2.87 -16.72 -1.08
N VAL A 16 -2.07 -16.89 -2.14
CA VAL A 16 -0.71 -16.30 -2.23
C VAL A 16 -0.78 -14.77 -2.21
N ILE A 17 -1.72 -14.21 -2.96
CA ILE A 17 -1.92 -12.76 -3.10
C ILE A 17 -2.34 -12.13 -1.76
N ASP A 18 -3.19 -12.81 -1.00
CA ASP A 18 -3.63 -12.36 0.32
C ASP A 18 -2.51 -12.46 1.36
N SER A 19 -1.76 -13.56 1.39
CA SER A 19 -0.59 -13.70 2.28
C SER A 19 0.50 -12.66 1.98
N TRP A 20 0.73 -12.35 0.69
CA TRP A 20 1.66 -11.30 0.28
C TRP A 20 1.26 -9.90 0.77
N LYS A 21 -0.05 -9.57 0.71
CA LYS A 21 -0.57 -8.32 1.27
C LYS A 21 -0.30 -8.23 2.77
N THR A 22 -0.63 -9.29 3.51
CA THR A 22 -0.41 -9.33 4.96
C THR A 22 1.07 -9.17 5.31
N MET A 23 1.97 -9.79 4.54
CA MET A 23 3.41 -9.60 4.71
C MET A 23 3.79 -8.13 4.52
N ILE A 24 3.45 -7.51 3.38
CA ILE A 24 3.81 -6.10 3.11
C ILE A 24 3.26 -5.16 4.19
N ASP A 25 1.97 -5.29 4.52
CA ASP A 25 1.33 -4.45 5.54
C ASP A 25 2.02 -4.56 6.90
N THR A 26 2.58 -5.72 7.22
CA THR A 26 3.24 -5.96 8.50
C THR A 26 4.71 -5.51 8.48
N THR A 27 5.48 -5.86 7.44
CA THR A 27 6.90 -5.50 7.31
C THR A 27 7.11 -3.99 7.13
N VAL A 28 6.15 -3.27 6.52
CA VAL A 28 6.22 -1.81 6.34
C VAL A 28 5.86 -1.04 7.62
N LYS A 29 5.02 -1.60 8.50
CA LYS A 29 4.56 -0.94 9.73
C LYS A 29 5.45 -1.20 10.95
N GLN A 30 6.27 -2.24 10.91
CA GLN A 30 7.04 -2.65 12.08
C GLN A 30 8.33 -1.84 12.24
N ASP A 31 8.46 -1.22 13.41
CA ASP A 31 9.64 -0.48 13.83
C ASP A 31 10.81 -1.45 14.04
N LYS A 32 11.83 -1.36 13.18
CA LYS A 32 13.05 -2.18 13.25
C LYS A 32 13.94 -1.85 14.46
N THR A 33 13.54 -0.90 15.30
CA THR A 33 14.22 -0.51 16.55
C THR A 33 13.51 -1.01 17.82
N ARG A 34 12.45 -1.82 17.67
CA ARG A 34 11.71 -2.39 18.80
C ARG A 34 12.61 -3.26 19.69
N ALA A 35 12.58 -3.01 21.00
CA ALA A 35 13.21 -3.88 21.98
C ALA A 35 12.32 -5.11 22.28
N PHE A 36 12.92 -6.30 22.27
CA PHE A 36 12.24 -7.56 22.59
C PHE A 36 12.59 -8.03 24.00
N LYS A 37 11.58 -8.42 24.80
CA LYS A 37 11.79 -8.82 26.20
C LYS A 37 12.22 -10.27 26.35
N ASN A 38 11.85 -11.13 25.41
CA ASN A 38 12.13 -12.56 25.45
C ASN A 38 12.05 -13.19 24.04
N LEU A 39 12.47 -14.46 23.95
CA LEU A 39 12.48 -15.24 22.72
C LEU A 39 11.09 -15.41 22.10
N GLU A 40 10.04 -15.61 22.91
CA GLU A 40 8.69 -15.86 22.39
C GLU A 40 8.15 -14.64 21.65
N GLU A 41 8.29 -13.45 22.24
CA GLU A 41 7.93 -12.18 21.60
C GLU A 41 8.71 -11.97 20.29
N TYR A 42 10.01 -12.32 20.29
CA TYR A 42 10.84 -12.20 19.10
C TYR A 42 10.45 -13.19 18.01
N VAL A 43 10.15 -14.44 18.36
CA VAL A 43 9.74 -15.47 17.39
C VAL A 43 8.42 -15.08 16.73
N ASP A 44 7.44 -14.59 17.49
CA ASP A 44 6.16 -14.15 16.92
C ASP A 44 6.33 -13.00 15.92
N TYR A 45 7.24 -12.06 16.22
CA TYR A 45 7.65 -11.03 15.27
C TYR A 45 8.36 -11.63 14.04
N ARG A 46 9.35 -12.48 14.27
CA ARG A 46 10.27 -12.96 13.24
C ARG A 46 9.60 -13.88 12.23
N ILE A 47 8.58 -14.63 12.64
CA ILE A 47 7.75 -15.45 11.74
C ILE A 47 7.13 -14.59 10.63
N VAL A 48 6.66 -13.39 10.97
CA VAL A 48 6.04 -12.49 9.99
C VAL A 48 7.08 -11.72 9.20
N ASP A 49 8.11 -11.21 9.88
CA ASP A 49 9.20 -10.42 9.26
C ASP A 49 10.00 -11.23 8.23
N THR A 50 10.21 -12.52 8.47
CA THR A 50 10.85 -13.45 7.51
C THR A 50 9.93 -13.88 6.38
N GLY A 51 8.64 -13.55 6.46
CA GLY A 51 7.66 -13.94 5.46
C GLY A 51 7.33 -15.43 5.44
N ALA A 52 7.52 -16.15 6.55
CA ALA A 52 7.28 -17.59 6.60
C ALA A 52 5.87 -18.01 6.11
N PRO A 53 4.77 -17.30 6.48
CA PRO A 53 3.44 -17.58 5.93
C PRO A 53 3.35 -17.41 4.41
N PHE A 54 4.08 -16.46 3.82
CA PHE A 54 4.08 -16.25 2.38
C PHE A 54 4.82 -17.37 1.65
N VAL A 55 5.97 -17.79 2.16
CA VAL A 55 6.74 -18.93 1.60
C VAL A 55 5.90 -20.21 1.66
N ASP A 56 5.16 -20.45 2.74
CA ASP A 56 4.16 -21.51 2.82
C ASP A 56 3.12 -21.40 1.69
N THR A 57 2.49 -20.23 1.49
CA THR A 57 1.49 -20.10 0.41
C THR A 57 2.07 -20.37 -0.98
N LEU A 58 3.32 -19.98 -1.25
CA LEU A 58 4.00 -20.27 -2.51
C LEU A 58 4.27 -21.76 -2.69
N MET A 59 4.69 -22.45 -1.62
CA MET A 59 4.87 -23.90 -1.62
C MET A 59 3.53 -24.60 -1.92
N ARG A 60 2.46 -24.20 -1.23
CA ARG A 60 1.10 -24.72 -1.44
C ARG A 60 0.62 -24.49 -2.87
N PHE A 61 0.88 -23.32 -3.44
CA PHE A 61 0.61 -23.04 -4.85
C PHE A 61 1.35 -24.02 -5.77
N GLY A 62 2.66 -24.21 -5.55
CA GLY A 62 3.46 -25.16 -6.35
C GLY A 62 2.99 -26.60 -6.24
N MET A 63 2.30 -26.94 -5.15
CA MET A 63 1.68 -28.25 -4.92
C MET A 63 0.23 -28.35 -5.41
N GLY A 64 -0.39 -27.25 -5.85
CA GLY A 64 -1.83 -27.18 -6.15
C GLY A 64 -2.71 -27.52 -4.92
N LEU A 65 -2.30 -27.08 -3.74
CA LEU A 65 -2.90 -27.50 -2.46
C LEU A 65 -3.59 -26.33 -1.76
N LEU A 66 -4.91 -26.46 -1.55
CA LEU A 66 -5.72 -25.56 -0.72
C LEU A 66 -6.13 -26.24 0.60
N LEU A 67 -5.96 -25.51 1.70
CA LEU A 67 -6.46 -25.89 3.02
C LEU A 67 -7.79 -25.17 3.26
N THR A 68 -8.75 -25.85 3.86
CA THR A 68 -9.98 -25.18 4.32
C THR A 68 -9.68 -24.39 5.61
N PRO A 69 -10.50 -23.41 5.99
CA PRO A 69 -10.32 -22.68 7.25
C PRO A 69 -10.23 -23.59 8.48
N GLU A 70 -11.01 -24.69 8.50
CA GLU A 70 -10.98 -25.68 9.58
C GLU A 70 -9.66 -26.46 9.59
N GLU A 71 -9.10 -26.75 8.42
CA GLU A 71 -7.79 -27.40 8.30
C GLU A 71 -6.65 -26.45 8.69
N GLU A 72 -6.74 -25.16 8.34
CA GLU A 72 -5.78 -24.14 8.75
C GLU A 72 -5.76 -23.97 10.27
N GLU A 73 -6.93 -23.91 10.92
CA GLU A 73 -7.04 -23.87 12.38
C GLU A 73 -6.49 -25.15 13.03
N LEU A 74 -6.77 -26.31 12.43
CA LEU A 74 -6.29 -27.61 12.91
C LEU A 74 -4.76 -27.71 12.90
N VAL A 75 -4.10 -27.17 11.88
CA VAL A 75 -2.64 -27.27 11.72
C VAL A 75 -1.87 -26.10 12.31
N ALA A 76 -2.50 -24.96 12.61
CA ALA A 76 -1.86 -23.78 13.18
C ALA A 76 -0.87 -24.07 14.35
N PRO A 77 -1.23 -24.88 15.39
CA PRO A 77 -0.30 -25.19 16.48
C PRO A 77 0.85 -26.13 16.08
N ILE A 78 0.71 -26.84 14.96
CA ILE A 78 1.73 -27.72 14.40
C ILE A 78 2.71 -26.91 13.55
N VAL A 79 2.21 -25.93 12.79
CA VAL A 79 2.98 -25.13 11.83
C VAL A 79 3.90 -24.10 12.50
N LYS A 80 3.45 -23.47 13.60
CA LYS A 80 4.20 -22.38 14.28
C LYS A 80 5.66 -22.73 14.60
N PRO A 81 6.00 -23.91 15.18
CA PRO A 81 7.39 -24.32 15.39
C PRO A 81 8.25 -24.39 14.12
N CYS A 82 7.67 -24.75 12.97
CA CYS A 82 8.40 -24.79 11.70
C CYS A 82 8.79 -23.38 11.25
N TYR A 83 7.84 -22.43 11.30
CA TYR A 83 8.11 -21.03 10.97
C TYR A 83 9.14 -20.40 11.91
N ALA A 84 9.08 -20.72 13.20
CA ALA A 84 10.07 -20.28 14.17
C ALA A 84 11.47 -20.80 13.82
N ALA A 85 11.61 -22.10 13.54
CA ALA A 85 12.88 -22.70 13.14
C ALA A 85 13.42 -22.09 11.83
N LEU A 86 12.55 -21.82 10.85
CA LEU A 86 12.94 -21.17 9.59
C LEU A 86 13.56 -19.79 9.83
N GLY A 87 12.90 -18.96 10.66
CA GLY A 87 13.38 -17.60 10.95
C GLY A 87 14.66 -17.58 11.77
N LEU A 88 14.77 -18.43 12.80
CA LEU A 88 15.97 -18.51 13.63
C LEU A 88 17.17 -19.11 12.87
N ALA A 89 16.92 -20.06 11.96
CA ALA A 89 17.96 -20.56 11.06
C ALA A 89 18.46 -19.43 10.14
N ASN A 90 17.57 -18.58 9.63
CA ASN A 90 17.97 -17.41 8.84
C ASN A 90 18.87 -16.47 9.65
N ASP A 91 18.49 -16.13 10.89
CA ASP A 91 19.29 -15.27 11.78
C ASP A 91 20.68 -15.83 12.05
N TYR A 92 20.77 -17.15 12.27
CA TYR A 92 22.04 -17.81 12.53
C TYR A 92 23.02 -17.63 11.37
N PHE A 93 22.58 -17.84 10.13
CA PHE A 93 23.44 -17.74 8.95
C PHE A 93 23.64 -16.30 8.46
N SER A 94 22.68 -15.40 8.70
CA SER A 94 22.78 -14.01 8.27
C SER A 94 23.60 -13.14 9.20
N PHE A 95 23.80 -13.57 10.46
CA PHE A 95 24.42 -12.76 11.49
C PHE A 95 25.77 -12.17 11.10
N ASP A 96 26.67 -12.95 10.50
CA ASP A 96 28.03 -12.46 10.18
C ASP A 96 28.00 -11.25 9.24
N VAL A 97 27.16 -11.33 8.21
CA VAL A 97 26.99 -10.24 7.24
C VAL A 97 26.30 -9.04 7.88
N GLU A 98 25.24 -9.28 8.66
CA GLU A 98 24.50 -8.22 9.35
C GLU A 98 25.35 -7.52 10.42
N TRP A 99 26.21 -8.27 11.10
CA TRP A 99 27.13 -7.77 12.12
C TRP A 99 28.23 -6.90 11.53
N GLU A 100 28.80 -7.30 10.39
CA GLU A 100 29.74 -6.46 9.64
C GLU A 100 29.09 -5.15 9.18
N GLU A 101 27.84 -5.19 8.70
CA GLU A 101 27.09 -4.00 8.32
C GLU A 101 26.81 -3.09 9.52
N PHE A 102 26.36 -3.68 10.64
CA PHE A 102 26.07 -2.96 11.87
C PHE A 102 27.27 -2.20 12.43
N ARG A 103 28.48 -2.75 12.26
CA ARG A 103 29.75 -2.17 12.76
C ARG A 103 30.34 -1.07 11.87
N LYS A 104 29.78 -0.79 10.69
CA LYS A 104 30.31 0.25 9.80
C LYS A 104 30.17 1.65 10.43
N PRO A 105 31.17 2.56 10.29
CA PRO A 105 31.15 3.88 10.94
C PRO A 105 29.95 4.76 10.57
N ASP A 106 29.34 4.56 9.40
CA ASP A 106 28.19 5.31 8.90
C ASP A 106 26.82 4.73 9.34
N SER A 107 26.84 3.67 10.15
CA SER A 107 25.65 3.05 10.72
C SER A 107 25.12 3.89 11.88
N ASN A 108 23.99 4.58 11.68
CA ASN A 108 23.24 5.22 12.78
C ASN A 108 22.43 4.21 13.62
N GLN A 109 22.67 2.89 13.47
CA GLN A 109 21.90 1.85 14.16
C GLN A 109 22.48 1.56 15.54
N THR A 110 21.64 1.60 16.57
CA THR A 110 22.01 1.30 17.97
C THR A 110 21.58 -0.10 18.41
N THR A 111 20.75 -0.78 17.63
CA THR A 111 20.20 -2.11 17.93
C THR A 111 20.13 -2.95 16.65
N MET A 112 20.16 -4.28 16.79
CA MET A 112 20.05 -5.22 15.67
C MET A 112 18.90 -6.21 15.90
N THR A 113 18.04 -6.36 14.89
CA THR A 113 16.90 -7.28 14.93
C THR A 113 17.33 -8.66 14.43
N ASN A 114 18.16 -9.35 15.22
CA ASN A 114 18.68 -10.68 14.93
C ASN A 114 18.78 -11.52 16.23
N ALA A 115 18.33 -12.76 16.22
CA ALA A 115 18.36 -13.64 17.39
C ALA A 115 19.74 -13.75 18.06
N VAL A 116 20.82 -13.85 17.28
CA VAL A 116 22.17 -14.00 17.85
C VAL A 116 22.54 -12.77 18.66
N TRP A 117 22.28 -11.56 18.13
CA TRP A 117 22.50 -10.31 18.86
C TRP A 117 21.64 -10.23 20.13
N LEU A 118 20.36 -10.57 20.01
CA LEU A 118 19.45 -10.56 21.16
C LEU A 118 19.89 -11.53 22.24
N PHE A 119 20.40 -12.71 21.88
CA PHE A 119 20.93 -13.68 22.84
C PHE A 119 22.20 -13.19 23.51
N MET A 120 23.09 -12.47 22.80
CA MET A 120 24.22 -11.79 23.42
C MET A 120 23.73 -10.80 24.49
N GLN A 121 22.67 -10.03 24.21
CA GLN A 121 22.12 -9.06 25.16
C GLN A 121 21.38 -9.71 26.33
N TRP A 122 20.53 -10.70 26.06
CA TRP A 122 19.69 -11.37 27.06
C TRP A 122 20.50 -12.26 28.01
N HIS A 123 21.51 -12.95 27.48
CA HIS A 123 22.31 -13.91 28.24
C HIS A 123 23.69 -13.38 28.65
N GLN A 124 24.10 -12.21 28.16
CA GLN A 124 25.41 -11.60 28.43
C GLN A 124 26.56 -12.54 28.05
N VAL A 125 26.44 -13.15 26.87
CA VAL A 125 27.41 -14.10 26.30
C VAL A 125 28.07 -13.52 25.05
N ASP A 126 29.21 -14.08 24.66
CA ASP A 126 29.87 -13.73 23.41
C ASP A 126 29.13 -14.27 22.18
N GLU A 127 29.62 -13.90 21.00
CA GLU A 127 29.03 -14.27 19.71
C GLU A 127 28.99 -15.80 19.50
N GLU A 128 30.07 -16.51 19.83
CA GLU A 128 30.16 -17.97 19.60
C GLU A 128 29.13 -18.70 20.45
N GLU A 129 29.02 -18.32 21.73
CA GLU A 129 28.05 -18.92 22.64
C GLU A 129 26.60 -18.50 22.27
N ALA A 130 26.36 -17.26 21.85
CA ALA A 130 25.06 -16.84 21.35
C ALA A 130 24.62 -17.63 20.12
N LYS A 131 25.52 -17.83 19.14
CA LYS A 131 25.29 -18.70 17.98
C LYS A 131 24.97 -20.13 18.40
N ARG A 132 25.69 -20.67 19.39
CA ARG A 132 25.43 -22.01 19.94
C ARG A 132 24.02 -22.12 20.53
N LEU A 133 23.59 -21.12 21.29
CA LEU A 133 22.25 -21.06 21.89
C LEU A 133 21.15 -20.91 20.83
N VAL A 134 21.30 -20.02 19.85
CA VAL A 134 20.34 -19.86 18.74
C VAL A 134 20.20 -21.15 17.95
N ARG A 135 21.32 -21.83 17.65
CA ARG A 135 21.31 -23.14 16.99
C ARG A 135 20.57 -24.19 17.82
N GLN A 136 20.80 -24.22 19.14
CA GLN A 136 20.11 -25.15 20.03
C GLN A 136 18.60 -24.93 20.01
N VAL A 137 18.16 -23.68 20.19
CA VAL A 137 16.74 -23.31 20.17
C VAL A 137 16.10 -23.61 18.81
N THR A 138 16.79 -23.35 17.71
CA THR A 138 16.35 -23.69 16.35
C THR A 138 16.08 -25.19 16.21
N ASN A 139 17.02 -26.03 16.69
CA ASN A 139 16.87 -27.48 16.67
C ASN A 139 15.72 -27.96 17.58
N ASP A 140 15.47 -27.27 18.70
CA ASP A 140 14.38 -27.60 19.62
C ASP A 140 13.01 -27.31 18.97
N TYR A 141 12.89 -26.20 18.23
CA TYR A 141 11.71 -25.91 17.42
C TYR A 141 11.50 -26.92 16.30
N GLU A 142 12.55 -27.30 15.57
CA GLU A 142 12.48 -28.33 14.52
C GLU A 142 12.05 -29.68 15.10
N ARG A 143 12.63 -30.10 16.23
CA ARG A 143 12.22 -31.35 16.91
C ARG A 143 10.78 -31.27 17.39
N GLY A 144 10.38 -30.14 17.95
CA GLY A 144 9.01 -29.88 18.39
C GLY A 144 8.01 -29.91 17.23
N TYR A 145 8.41 -29.46 16.04
CA TYR A 145 7.63 -29.59 14.81
C TYR A 145 7.47 -31.07 14.42
N GLN A 146 8.59 -31.80 14.28
CA GLN A 146 8.59 -33.21 13.89
C GLN A 146 7.74 -34.08 14.82
N GLN A 147 7.84 -33.85 16.13
CA GLN A 147 7.03 -34.55 17.12
C GLN A 147 5.52 -34.28 16.92
N ARG A 148 5.13 -33.02 16.77
CA ARG A 148 3.71 -32.65 16.56
C ARG A 148 3.16 -33.22 15.26
N VAL A 149 3.97 -33.26 14.19
CA VAL A 149 3.59 -33.90 12.92
C VAL A 149 3.36 -35.41 13.13
N GLN A 150 4.28 -36.10 13.81
CA GLN A 150 4.13 -37.54 14.09
C GLN A 150 2.88 -37.84 14.93
N GLU A 151 2.64 -37.06 15.99
CA GLU A 151 1.45 -37.17 16.84
C GLU A 151 0.15 -36.92 16.06
N PHE A 152 0.15 -35.90 15.18
CA PHE A 152 -0.99 -35.58 14.34
C PHE A 152 -1.29 -36.71 13.35
N ILE A 153 -0.27 -37.20 12.63
CA ILE A 153 -0.41 -38.30 11.67
C ILE A 153 -0.90 -39.58 12.36
N ALA A 154 -0.42 -39.87 13.57
CA ALA A 154 -0.85 -41.03 14.34
C ALA A 154 -2.30 -40.92 14.87
N GLY A 155 -2.75 -39.69 15.13
CA GLY A 155 -4.07 -39.38 15.70
C GLY A 155 -5.06 -38.82 14.67
N LYS A 156 -5.42 -37.55 14.84
CA LYS A 156 -6.49 -36.87 14.09
C LYS A 156 -6.23 -36.79 12.58
N GLY A 157 -4.96 -36.76 12.18
CA GLY A 157 -4.53 -36.66 10.79
C GLY A 157 -4.48 -37.99 10.05
N LYS A 158 -4.71 -39.13 10.70
CA LYS A 158 -4.45 -40.47 10.14
C LYS A 158 -5.13 -40.73 8.78
N SER A 159 -6.34 -40.21 8.58
CA SER A 159 -7.09 -40.35 7.33
C SER A 159 -7.00 -39.11 6.41
N ASN A 160 -6.39 -38.01 6.85
CA ASN A 160 -6.30 -36.76 6.07
C ASN A 160 -4.99 -36.70 5.28
N THR A 161 -4.92 -37.45 4.17
CA THR A 161 -3.72 -37.53 3.31
C THR A 161 -3.27 -36.18 2.77
N LYS A 162 -4.21 -35.26 2.50
CA LYS A 162 -3.91 -33.88 2.05
C LYS A 162 -3.09 -33.12 3.10
N VAL A 163 -3.54 -33.11 4.34
CA VAL A 163 -2.83 -32.41 5.43
C VAL A 163 -1.51 -33.12 5.78
N GLN A 164 -1.44 -34.44 5.68
CA GLN A 164 -0.18 -35.17 5.85
C GLN A 164 0.88 -34.76 4.81
N LEU A 165 0.48 -34.66 3.55
CA LEU A 165 1.35 -34.22 2.45
C LEU A 165 1.81 -32.78 2.67
N TYR A 166 0.89 -31.89 3.04
CA TYR A 166 1.19 -30.49 3.38
C TYR A 166 2.24 -30.38 4.50
N LEU A 167 2.03 -31.07 5.63
CA LEU A 167 2.97 -31.03 6.75
C LEU A 167 4.33 -31.65 6.34
N THR A 168 4.34 -32.72 5.56
CA THR A 168 5.60 -33.29 5.08
C THR A 168 6.38 -32.30 4.22
N ALA A 169 5.71 -31.61 3.30
CA ALA A 169 6.34 -30.61 2.44
C ALA A 169 6.83 -29.38 3.22
N LEU A 170 6.03 -28.90 4.18
CA LEU A 170 6.40 -27.79 5.05
C LEU A 170 7.67 -28.11 5.85
N GLY A 171 7.81 -29.35 6.34
CA GLY A 171 9.01 -29.82 7.02
C GLY A 171 10.29 -29.73 6.18
N CYS A 172 10.19 -29.79 4.85
CA CYS A 172 11.35 -29.63 3.96
C CYS A 172 11.86 -28.19 3.86
N GLN A 173 11.08 -27.19 4.31
CA GLN A 173 11.51 -25.79 4.25
C GLN A 173 12.72 -25.52 5.16
N ILE A 174 12.79 -26.15 6.34
CA ILE A 174 13.91 -25.97 7.28
C ILE A 174 15.24 -26.47 6.67
N PRO A 175 15.39 -27.76 6.27
CA PRO A 175 16.62 -28.24 5.66
C PRO A 175 16.90 -27.55 4.31
N GLY A 176 15.86 -27.18 3.54
CA GLY A 176 16.01 -26.39 2.32
C GLY A 176 16.63 -25.02 2.58
N ASN A 177 16.16 -24.31 3.62
CA ASN A 177 16.70 -23.02 4.03
C ASN A 177 18.14 -23.13 4.54
N VAL A 178 18.45 -24.17 5.34
CA VAL A 178 19.82 -24.45 5.80
C VAL A 178 20.74 -24.71 4.60
N ALA A 179 20.33 -25.58 3.68
CA ALA A 179 21.11 -25.91 2.48
C ALA A 179 21.34 -24.69 1.59
N TRP A 180 20.32 -23.86 1.40
CA TRP A 180 20.44 -22.60 0.68
C TRP A 180 21.40 -21.64 1.38
N SER A 181 21.28 -21.48 2.70
CA SER A 181 22.10 -20.57 3.48
C SER A 181 23.59 -20.94 3.42
N LEU A 182 23.91 -22.24 3.51
CA LEU A 182 25.29 -22.77 3.38
C LEU A 182 25.93 -22.56 1.99
N ARG A 183 25.14 -22.15 0.99
CA ARG A 183 25.61 -21.99 -0.41
C ARG A 183 25.24 -20.65 -1.03
N CYS A 184 24.53 -19.79 -0.31
CA CYS A 184 24.06 -18.54 -0.86
C CYS A 184 25.24 -17.57 -1.01
N PRO A 185 25.41 -16.95 -2.20
CA PRO A 185 26.43 -15.92 -2.43
C PRO A 185 26.44 -14.79 -1.41
N ARG A 186 25.29 -14.46 -0.82
CA ARG A 186 25.18 -13.42 0.20
C ARG A 186 26.04 -13.73 1.43
N TYR A 187 26.05 -14.98 1.89
CA TYR A 187 26.82 -15.41 3.06
C TYR A 187 28.19 -15.99 2.67
N HIS A 188 28.34 -16.39 1.41
CA HIS A 188 29.54 -17.02 0.88
C HIS A 188 29.97 -16.38 -0.46
N PRO A 189 30.46 -15.12 -0.47
CA PRO A 189 30.79 -14.40 -1.70
C PRO A 189 31.85 -15.09 -2.58
N TRP A 190 32.76 -15.86 -1.97
CA TRP A 190 33.78 -16.63 -2.68
C TRP A 190 33.20 -17.68 -3.64
N LEU A 191 31.96 -18.16 -3.42
CA LEU A 191 31.29 -19.07 -4.35
C LEU A 191 30.99 -18.38 -5.69
N CYS A 192 30.77 -17.06 -5.70
CA CYS A 192 30.64 -16.30 -6.95
C CYS A 192 31.96 -16.18 -7.68
N GLU A 193 33.08 -16.03 -6.96
CA GLU A 193 34.41 -15.99 -7.56
C GLU A 193 34.77 -17.32 -8.20
N GLU A 194 34.52 -18.43 -7.49
CA GLU A 194 34.69 -19.80 -8.00
C GLU A 194 33.78 -20.06 -9.21
N GLY A 195 32.50 -19.71 -9.12
CA GLY A 195 31.55 -19.84 -10.22
C GLY A 195 31.94 -19.00 -11.45
N SER A 196 32.42 -17.77 -11.24
CA SER A 196 32.90 -16.89 -12.32
C SER A 196 34.15 -17.46 -12.98
N ALA A 197 35.09 -18.01 -12.19
CA ALA A 197 36.28 -18.66 -12.70
C ALA A 197 35.94 -19.91 -13.54
N LEU A 198 35.00 -20.73 -13.09
CA LEU A 198 34.50 -21.89 -13.85
C LEU A 198 33.80 -21.48 -15.15
N LEU A 199 33.01 -20.41 -15.11
CA LEU A 199 32.33 -19.88 -16.29
C LEU A 199 33.33 -19.32 -17.30
N GLN A 200 34.35 -18.60 -16.81
CA GLN A 200 35.42 -18.06 -17.63
C GLN A 200 36.26 -19.17 -18.28
N ALA A 201 36.61 -20.22 -17.53
CA ALA A 201 37.28 -21.41 -18.08
C ALA A 201 36.41 -22.09 -19.16
N SER A 202 35.11 -22.24 -18.93
CA SER A 202 34.17 -22.81 -19.91
C SER A 202 34.03 -21.93 -21.16
N MET A 203 34.08 -20.60 -21.01
CA MET A 203 34.06 -19.65 -22.13
C MET A 203 35.37 -19.66 -22.92
N GLU A 204 36.51 -19.92 -22.27
CA GLU A 204 37.80 -20.10 -22.91
C GLU A 204 37.85 -21.42 -23.71
N GLU A 205 37.35 -22.52 -23.16
CA GLU A 205 37.17 -23.78 -23.90
C GLU A 205 36.21 -23.64 -25.10
N ALA A 206 35.13 -22.85 -24.96
CA ALA A 206 34.21 -22.57 -26.06
C ALA A 206 34.81 -21.70 -27.17
N ARG A 207 35.87 -20.92 -26.89
CA ARG A 207 36.61 -20.13 -27.88
C ARG A 207 37.55 -20.96 -28.75
N ASP A 208 37.95 -22.15 -28.29
CA ASP A 208 38.81 -23.08 -29.04
C ASP A 208 38.03 -23.93 -30.08
N LEU A 209 36.71 -23.75 -30.18
CA LEU A 209 35.90 -24.32 -31.26
C LEU A 209 36.01 -23.46 -32.55
N PRO A 210 36.25 -24.07 -33.73
CA PRO A 210 36.45 -23.32 -34.96
C PRO A 210 35.22 -22.48 -35.36
N ASN A 211 35.42 -21.17 -35.36
CA ASN A 211 34.39 -20.15 -35.45
C ASN A 211 33.97 -19.91 -36.93
N ILE A 212 32.73 -20.29 -37.28
CA ILE A 212 32.07 -19.85 -38.52
C ILE A 212 31.33 -18.55 -38.21
N GLY A 213 31.83 -17.42 -38.71
CA GLY A 213 31.03 -16.20 -38.89
C GLY A 213 31.69 -14.89 -38.46
N LYS A 214 32.32 -14.22 -39.43
CA LYS A 214 32.84 -12.84 -39.34
C LYS A 214 31.75 -11.82 -38.98
N ARG A 215 32.08 -10.86 -38.10
CA ARG A 215 32.06 -9.39 -38.35
C ARG A 215 32.55 -8.60 -37.13
N ARG A 216 33.74 -8.00 -37.24
CA ARG A 216 34.05 -6.55 -37.43
C ARG A 216 34.31 -5.80 -36.12
N SER A 217 35.60 -5.66 -35.85
CA SER A 217 36.23 -4.81 -34.84
C SER A 217 36.11 -3.32 -35.17
N VAL A 218 35.87 -2.49 -34.14
CA VAL A 218 36.27 -1.09 -34.11
C VAL A 218 36.99 -0.87 -32.77
N SER A 219 38.26 -0.49 -32.86
CA SER A 219 39.19 -0.16 -31.78
C SER A 219 39.09 1.32 -31.40
N GLY A 220 39.34 1.64 -30.13
CA GLY A 220 39.49 3.02 -29.67
C GLY A 220 39.69 3.16 -28.16
N ASP A 221 40.88 2.75 -27.72
CA ASP A 221 41.73 3.27 -26.63
C ASP A 221 41.16 3.72 -25.27
N SER A 222 41.71 3.06 -24.24
CA SER A 222 41.75 3.43 -22.83
C SER A 222 42.91 4.37 -22.51
N ILE A 223 42.68 5.37 -21.65
CA ILE A 223 43.73 6.04 -20.86
C ILE A 223 43.21 6.26 -19.43
N SER A 224 44.02 5.84 -18.46
CA SER A 224 43.82 6.04 -17.02
C SER A 224 44.51 7.31 -16.50
N SER A 225 44.01 7.78 -15.34
CA SER A 225 44.78 8.27 -14.18
C SER A 225 45.17 9.77 -14.03
N MET A 226 44.69 10.31 -12.89
CA MET A 226 45.22 11.37 -12.00
C MET A 226 45.26 12.85 -12.47
N SER A 227 44.53 13.72 -11.75
CA SER A 227 45.12 14.53 -10.66
C SER A 227 44.09 15.44 -9.98
N SER A 228 44.10 15.38 -8.65
CA SER A 228 43.61 16.39 -7.70
C SER A 228 44.17 17.79 -7.97
N LEU A 229 43.37 18.84 -7.71
CA LEU A 229 43.80 20.13 -7.14
C LEU A 229 42.54 21.00 -6.95
N TRP A 230 42.38 21.56 -5.74
CA TRP A 230 41.85 22.89 -5.37
C TRP A 230 41.42 22.83 -3.91
N THR A 231 42.43 22.91 -3.04
CA THR A 231 42.33 23.36 -1.66
C THR A 231 42.22 24.88 -1.65
N GLY A 232 41.39 25.39 -0.74
CA GLY A 232 41.25 26.82 -0.48
C GLY A 232 40.43 27.04 0.78
N ALA A 233 41.07 26.84 1.93
CA ALA A 233 40.53 27.23 3.24
C ALA A 233 40.86 28.70 3.52
N SER A 234 39.91 29.46 4.08
CA SER A 234 40.21 30.45 5.12
C SER A 234 38.93 30.96 5.80
N ASP A 235 38.95 30.82 7.13
CA ASP A 235 38.12 31.47 8.14
C ASP A 235 37.80 32.95 7.89
N ARG A 236 36.63 33.41 8.35
CA ARG A 236 36.52 34.22 9.58
C ARG A 236 35.08 34.70 9.85
N SER A 237 34.80 34.73 11.15
CA SER A 237 33.62 35.23 11.83
C SER A 237 33.45 36.75 11.77
N GLY A 238 32.20 37.19 12.01
CA GLY A 238 31.90 38.35 12.84
C GLY A 238 31.73 39.70 12.15
N ARG A 239 30.48 40.12 11.95
CA ARG A 239 29.82 41.23 12.69
C ARG A 239 28.66 41.84 11.90
N SER A 240 27.60 42.06 12.67
CA SER A 240 26.43 42.91 12.46
C SER A 240 26.78 44.34 12.04
N SER A 241 25.78 45.13 11.60
CA SER A 241 25.02 46.02 12.52
C SER A 241 24.17 47.10 11.79
N VAL A 242 23.17 47.56 12.57
CA VAL A 242 22.58 48.91 12.75
C VAL A 242 21.64 49.52 11.68
N SER A 243 20.62 50.34 12.02
CA SER A 243 20.11 50.99 13.26
C SER A 243 18.69 51.53 12.98
N SER A 244 17.86 52.14 13.87
CA SER A 244 18.05 52.97 15.08
C SER A 244 16.68 53.10 15.83
N ALA A 245 16.53 52.90 17.15
CA ALA A 245 16.76 53.78 18.34
C ALA A 245 15.54 54.66 18.76
N PRO A 246 15.39 55.18 20.02
CA PRO A 246 15.61 54.58 21.36
C PRO A 246 14.53 54.95 22.46
N SER A 247 14.68 54.33 23.65
CA SER A 247 14.22 54.68 25.03
C SER A 247 12.73 54.63 25.40
N VAL A 248 12.37 53.87 26.46
CA VAL A 248 12.08 54.31 27.84
C VAL A 248 12.05 53.06 28.75
N ASP A 249 12.59 53.23 29.95
CA ASP A 249 12.65 52.30 31.09
C ASP A 249 11.24 51.86 31.52
N ASP A 250 10.90 50.58 31.33
CA ASP A 250 9.79 49.95 32.05
C ASP A 250 10.23 48.56 32.51
N ARG A 251 10.37 48.39 33.82
CA ARG A 251 10.44 47.09 34.48
C ARG A 251 9.06 46.45 34.44
N GLY A 252 8.61 46.11 33.24
CA GLY A 252 7.43 45.31 32.98
C GLY A 252 7.77 43.83 33.16
N LYS A 253 6.98 43.15 34.00
CA LYS A 253 6.97 41.69 34.15
C LYS A 253 7.14 41.01 32.79
N GLU A 254 8.16 40.16 32.62
CA GLU A 254 8.15 39.14 31.57
C GLU A 254 6.93 38.25 31.83
N THR A 255 5.81 38.58 31.17
CA THR A 255 4.70 37.65 31.04
C THR A 255 5.21 36.52 30.17
N ASP A 256 5.36 35.32 30.74
CA ASP A 256 5.52 34.09 29.98
C ASP A 256 4.49 34.10 28.86
N ARG A 257 4.96 34.25 27.60
CA ARG A 257 4.05 34.22 26.46
C ARG A 257 3.48 32.81 26.40
N VAL A 258 2.19 32.68 26.66
CA VAL A 258 1.47 31.42 26.48
C VAL A 258 1.52 31.06 25.00
N ILE A 259 2.27 30.02 24.65
CA ILE A 259 2.31 29.44 23.31
C ILE A 259 1.30 28.29 23.30
N LEU A 260 0.29 28.39 22.44
CA LEU A 260 -0.67 27.32 22.22
C LEU A 260 -0.03 26.24 21.32
N GLY A 261 -0.24 24.97 21.64
CA GLY A 261 0.22 23.85 20.82
C GLY A 261 -0.87 23.30 19.91
N THR A 262 -0.65 22.07 19.43
CA THR A 262 -1.56 21.35 18.52
C THR A 262 -2.43 20.31 19.22
N GLU A 263 -2.47 20.30 20.55
CA GLU A 263 -3.11 19.29 21.40
C GLU A 263 -4.60 19.05 21.09
N HIS A 264 -5.33 20.07 20.64
CA HIS A 264 -6.75 19.98 20.30
C HIS A 264 -7.00 19.93 18.79
N LEU A 265 -5.94 19.95 17.99
CA LEU A 265 -6.01 20.10 16.54
C LEU A 265 -5.91 18.76 15.82
N ILE A 266 -5.03 17.88 16.29
CA ILE A 266 -4.66 16.65 15.57
C ILE A 266 -5.52 15.44 15.92
N GLY A 267 -6.24 15.46 17.06
CA GLY A 267 -7.04 14.32 17.51
C GLY A 267 -8.00 13.75 16.45
N PRO A 268 -8.82 14.58 15.76
CA PRO A 268 -9.67 14.10 14.68
C PRO A 268 -8.89 13.46 13.51
N ALA A 269 -7.75 14.05 13.13
CA ALA A 269 -6.90 13.55 12.06
C ALA A 269 -6.22 12.21 12.42
N GLU A 270 -5.77 12.07 13.66
CA GLU A 270 -5.20 10.83 14.19
C GLU A 270 -6.25 9.72 14.25
N TYR A 271 -7.48 10.07 14.65
CA TYR A 271 -8.60 9.13 14.68
C TYR A 271 -8.86 8.53 13.30
N ILE A 272 -9.11 9.37 12.28
CA ILE A 272 -9.39 8.85 10.94
C ILE A 272 -8.19 8.09 10.34
N ALA A 273 -6.96 8.51 10.66
CA ALA A 273 -5.75 7.82 10.23
C ALA A 273 -5.56 6.44 10.88
N SER A 274 -6.16 6.21 12.05
CA SER A 274 -6.14 4.92 12.75
C SER A 274 -7.11 3.89 12.16
N LEU A 275 -8.11 4.34 11.41
CA LEU A 275 -9.11 3.46 10.80
C LEU A 275 -8.51 2.62 9.65
N PRO A 276 -8.94 1.36 9.46
CA PRO A 276 -8.39 0.47 8.43
C PRO A 276 -8.66 1.00 7.01
N SER A 277 -7.61 1.12 6.19
CA SER A 277 -7.71 1.63 4.81
C SER A 277 -7.49 0.54 3.76
N LYS A 278 -8.11 0.69 2.58
CA LYS A 278 -8.02 -0.28 1.47
C LYS A 278 -6.70 -0.20 0.67
N GLY A 279 -5.82 0.75 0.95
CA GLY A 279 -4.47 0.87 0.34
C GLY A 279 -4.41 1.13 -1.17
N VAL A 280 -5.54 1.47 -1.80
CA VAL A 280 -5.64 1.61 -3.27
C VAL A 280 -4.75 2.72 -3.82
N ARG A 281 -4.67 3.87 -3.13
CA ARG A 281 -3.90 5.03 -3.60
C ARG A 281 -2.41 4.81 -3.46
N GLU A 282 -1.98 4.16 -2.39
CA GLU A 282 -0.59 3.76 -2.17
C GLU A 282 -0.15 2.76 -3.24
N ALA A 283 -0.97 1.76 -3.53
CA ALA A 283 -0.72 0.81 -4.61
C ALA A 283 -0.69 1.50 -5.98
N PHE A 284 -1.52 2.52 -6.22
CA PHE A 284 -1.49 3.33 -7.43
C PHE A 284 -0.18 4.13 -7.56
N ILE A 285 0.30 4.74 -6.48
CA ILE A 285 1.60 5.43 -6.47
C ILE A 285 2.73 4.44 -6.78
N ASP A 286 2.72 3.26 -6.15
CA ASP A 286 3.72 2.23 -6.42
C ASP A 286 3.67 1.75 -7.87
N ALA A 287 2.46 1.60 -8.41
CA ALA A 287 2.25 1.24 -9.81
C ALA A 287 2.82 2.29 -10.76
N LEU A 288 2.53 3.58 -10.57
CA LEU A 288 3.12 4.63 -11.40
C LEU A 288 4.64 4.69 -11.27
N ASN A 289 5.18 4.37 -10.09
CA ASN A 289 6.62 4.41 -9.87
C ASN A 289 7.40 3.34 -10.65
N VAL A 290 6.75 2.23 -11.05
CA VAL A 290 7.34 1.24 -11.97
C VAL A 290 7.78 1.90 -13.28
N TRP A 291 7.00 2.86 -13.78
CA TRP A 291 7.33 3.61 -15.00
C TRP A 291 8.18 4.85 -14.72
N LEU A 292 7.86 5.58 -13.66
CA LEU A 292 8.46 6.89 -13.43
C LEU A 292 9.83 6.82 -12.72
N ALA A 293 10.11 5.71 -12.01
CA ALA A 293 11.38 5.39 -11.38
C ALA A 293 11.94 6.53 -10.49
N LEU A 294 11.09 7.07 -9.61
CA LEU A 294 11.49 8.10 -8.65
C LEU A 294 12.32 7.49 -7.51
N PRO A 295 13.28 8.25 -6.95
CA PRO A 295 13.91 7.92 -5.68
C PRO A 295 12.91 7.73 -4.54
N ASP A 296 13.15 6.74 -3.67
CA ASP A 296 12.26 6.35 -2.55
C ASP A 296 11.84 7.52 -1.66
N ARG A 297 12.75 8.48 -1.43
CA ARG A 297 12.43 9.69 -0.65
C ARG A 297 11.23 10.46 -1.21
N PHE A 298 11.13 10.61 -2.54
CA PHE A 298 10.04 11.34 -3.17
C PHE A 298 8.76 10.51 -3.18
N VAL A 299 8.87 9.20 -3.39
CA VAL A 299 7.73 8.27 -3.32
C VAL A 299 7.11 8.31 -1.92
N SER A 300 7.92 8.27 -0.86
CA SER A 300 7.46 8.36 0.53
C SER A 300 6.77 9.69 0.84
N VAL A 301 7.30 10.81 0.35
CA VAL A 301 6.65 12.12 0.50
C VAL A 301 5.30 12.15 -0.24
N ILE A 302 5.22 11.63 -1.46
CA ILE A 302 3.98 11.59 -2.26
C ILE A 302 2.93 10.67 -1.63
N LYS A 303 3.33 9.50 -1.09
CA LYS A 303 2.45 8.63 -0.30
C LYS A 303 1.90 9.35 0.93
N THR A 304 2.75 10.11 1.62
CA THR A 304 2.34 10.92 2.78
C THR A 304 1.32 11.98 2.35
N ILE A 305 1.59 12.75 1.28
CA ILE A 305 0.65 13.74 0.73
C ILE A 305 -0.70 13.08 0.39
N SER A 306 -0.68 11.95 -0.32
CA SER A 306 -1.88 11.17 -0.66
C SER A 306 -2.70 10.82 0.57
N LYS A 307 -2.06 10.26 1.61
CA LYS A 307 -2.73 9.87 2.85
C LYS A 307 -3.30 11.07 3.60
N THR A 308 -2.52 12.15 3.72
CA THR A 308 -2.91 13.40 4.38
C THR A 308 -4.15 14.00 3.72
N LEU A 309 -4.11 14.16 2.39
CA LEU A 309 -5.23 14.70 1.61
C LEU A 309 -6.47 13.82 1.66
N HIS A 310 -6.30 12.51 1.50
CA HIS A 310 -7.44 11.60 1.53
C HIS A 310 -8.13 11.61 2.90
N ASN A 311 -7.37 11.64 3.99
CA ASN A 311 -7.96 11.72 5.33
C ASN A 311 -8.69 13.06 5.56
N ALA A 312 -8.08 14.17 5.12
CA ALA A 312 -8.74 15.47 5.22
C ALA A 312 -10.03 15.54 4.41
N SER A 313 -10.03 15.02 3.18
CA SER A 313 -11.22 15.00 2.33
C SER A 313 -12.31 14.15 2.96
N LEU A 314 -12.00 12.95 3.46
CA LEU A 314 -12.98 12.08 4.11
C LEU A 314 -13.61 12.72 5.35
N MET A 315 -12.85 13.48 6.14
CA MET A 315 -13.40 14.19 7.31
C MET A 315 -14.40 15.28 6.93
N LEU A 316 -14.16 15.98 5.82
CA LEU A 316 -15.07 17.00 5.29
C LEU A 316 -16.27 16.34 4.62
N ASP A 317 -16.04 15.37 3.73
CA ASP A 317 -17.07 14.60 3.05
C ASP A 317 -18.04 13.98 4.07
N ASP A 318 -17.54 13.32 5.13
CA ASP A 318 -18.39 12.73 6.19
C ASP A 318 -19.32 13.75 6.86
N ILE A 319 -18.92 15.03 6.94
CA ILE A 319 -19.76 16.09 7.50
C ILE A 319 -20.74 16.62 6.46
N GLU A 320 -20.25 16.86 5.25
CA GLU A 320 -21.03 17.41 4.14
C GLU A 320 -22.13 16.46 3.69
N ASP A 321 -21.89 15.15 3.82
CA ASP A 321 -22.81 14.06 3.51
C ASP A 321 -23.64 13.61 4.72
N GLU A 322 -23.37 14.14 5.92
CA GLU A 322 -24.00 13.71 7.19
C GLU A 322 -23.83 12.19 7.50
N SER A 323 -22.76 11.58 6.99
CA SER A 323 -22.44 10.15 7.14
C SER A 323 -22.19 9.76 8.62
N PRO A 324 -22.97 8.85 9.21
CA PRO A 324 -22.80 8.47 10.61
C PRO A 324 -21.59 7.53 10.84
N LEU A 325 -21.17 6.80 9.80
CA LEU A 325 -20.16 5.75 9.89
C LEU A 325 -19.07 5.91 8.84
N ARG A 326 -17.85 5.52 9.22
CA ARG A 326 -16.70 5.42 8.33
C ARG A 326 -15.93 4.14 8.65
N ARG A 327 -15.83 3.25 7.66
CA ARG A 327 -15.10 1.95 7.79
C ARG A 327 -15.62 1.10 8.98
N GLY A 328 -16.90 1.20 9.27
CA GLY A 328 -17.61 0.45 10.30
C GLY A 328 -17.39 0.98 11.71
N GLN A 329 -16.80 2.17 11.82
CA GLN A 329 -16.61 2.91 13.05
C GLN A 329 -17.38 4.24 12.95
N PRO A 330 -17.70 4.90 14.08
CA PRO A 330 -18.33 6.22 14.06
C PRO A 330 -17.54 7.21 13.20
N ALA A 331 -18.21 8.02 12.37
CA ALA A 331 -17.52 9.04 11.59
C ALA A 331 -16.86 10.09 12.50
N THR A 332 -15.77 10.71 12.05
CA THR A 332 -14.93 11.57 12.91
C THR A 332 -15.72 12.68 13.61
N HIS A 333 -16.66 13.30 12.90
CA HIS A 333 -17.49 14.37 13.44
C HIS A 333 -18.50 13.91 14.50
N THR A 334 -18.87 12.63 14.51
CA THR A 334 -19.75 12.04 15.53
C THR A 334 -19.00 11.85 16.86
N VAL A 335 -17.67 11.69 16.80
CA VAL A 335 -16.81 11.52 17.98
C VAL A 335 -16.34 12.87 18.53
N PHE A 336 -15.86 13.76 17.66
CA PHE A 336 -15.21 15.03 18.06
C PHE A 336 -16.10 16.26 17.86
N GLY A 337 -17.29 16.10 17.29
CA GLY A 337 -18.13 17.21 16.85
C GLY A 337 -17.68 17.79 15.51
N GLN A 338 -18.63 18.41 14.80
CA GLN A 338 -18.40 18.99 13.47
C GLN A 338 -17.34 20.10 13.51
N ALA A 339 -17.41 21.02 14.46
CA ALA A 339 -16.52 22.19 14.50
C ALA A 339 -15.03 21.83 14.62
N LEU A 340 -14.69 20.90 15.53
CA LEU A 340 -13.29 20.44 15.69
C LEU A 340 -12.83 19.65 14.47
N THR A 341 -13.71 18.83 13.90
CA THR A 341 -13.40 18.02 12.71
C THR A 341 -13.13 18.91 11.50
N ILE A 342 -13.95 19.92 11.24
CA ILE A 342 -13.74 20.91 10.17
C ILE A 342 -12.41 21.65 10.36
N ASN A 343 -12.14 22.12 11.58
CA ASN A 343 -10.90 22.85 11.87
C ASN A 343 -9.66 21.97 11.66
N SER A 344 -9.72 20.71 12.13
CA SER A 344 -8.65 19.73 11.97
C SER A 344 -8.43 19.37 10.49
N ALA A 345 -9.50 19.10 9.73
CA ALA A 345 -9.38 18.79 8.30
C ALA A 345 -8.74 19.94 7.50
N ASN A 346 -9.16 21.18 7.74
CA ASN A 346 -8.58 22.36 7.09
C ASN A 346 -7.10 22.53 7.45
N PHE A 347 -6.72 22.30 8.70
CA PHE A 347 -5.31 22.31 9.09
C PHE A 347 -4.50 21.22 8.37
N VAL A 348 -5.04 20.01 8.27
CA VAL A 348 -4.40 18.88 7.57
C VAL A 348 -4.24 19.16 6.07
N LEU A 349 -5.17 19.89 5.43
CA LEU A 349 -5.00 20.36 4.05
C LEU A 349 -3.80 21.32 3.90
N ILE A 350 -3.61 22.25 4.85
CA ILE A 350 -2.43 23.12 4.86
C ILE A 350 -1.15 22.31 5.10
N GLN A 351 -1.19 21.33 6.00
CA GLN A 351 -0.06 20.42 6.24
C GLN A 351 0.31 19.62 4.98
N ALA A 352 -0.67 19.22 4.16
CA ALA A 352 -0.40 18.57 2.88
C ALA A 352 0.37 19.49 1.92
N MET A 353 0.05 20.79 1.91
CA MET A 353 0.80 21.79 1.15
C MET A 353 2.24 21.91 1.65
N ASP A 354 2.47 21.90 2.96
CA ASP A 354 3.83 21.90 3.52
C ASP A 354 4.61 20.64 3.14
N GLN A 355 3.95 19.48 3.07
CA GLN A 355 4.56 18.24 2.57
C GLN A 355 4.92 18.35 1.08
N VAL A 356 4.08 18.98 0.25
CA VAL A 356 4.39 19.25 -1.17
C VAL A 356 5.63 20.14 -1.29
N ARG A 357 5.83 21.11 -0.40
CA ARG A 357 7.02 21.98 -0.40
C ARG A 357 8.32 21.21 -0.16
N LEU A 358 8.27 20.05 0.52
CA LEU A 358 9.43 19.15 0.68
C LEU A 358 9.89 18.51 -0.64
N LEU A 359 9.10 18.61 -1.71
CA LEU A 359 9.53 18.21 -3.05
C LEU A 359 10.49 19.23 -3.70
N GLU A 360 10.70 20.39 -3.07
CA GLU A 360 11.66 21.43 -3.48
C GLU A 360 11.50 21.88 -4.95
N ASP A 361 10.25 21.96 -5.43
CA ASP A 361 9.92 22.41 -6.77
C ASP A 361 8.64 23.25 -6.74
N SER A 362 8.72 24.52 -7.15
CA SER A 362 7.58 25.44 -7.14
C SER A 362 6.44 24.95 -8.04
N ARG A 363 6.75 24.22 -9.12
CA ARG A 363 5.73 23.65 -10.00
C ARG A 363 4.89 22.58 -9.30
N CYS A 364 5.43 21.87 -8.32
CA CYS A 364 4.65 20.94 -7.51
C CYS A 364 3.59 21.68 -6.68
N VAL A 365 3.91 22.88 -6.19
CA VAL A 365 2.95 23.73 -5.46
C VAL A 365 1.87 24.24 -6.42
N ASP A 366 2.24 24.66 -7.63
CA ASP A 366 1.26 25.09 -8.65
C ASP A 366 0.28 23.95 -9.00
N ILE A 367 0.80 22.75 -9.24
CA ILE A 367 0.00 21.53 -9.50
C ILE A 367 -0.93 21.26 -8.31
N PHE A 368 -0.42 21.34 -7.08
CA PHE A 368 -1.24 21.14 -5.88
C PHE A 368 -2.40 22.14 -5.78
N VAL A 369 -2.11 23.43 -5.96
CA VAL A 369 -3.14 24.48 -5.88
C VAL A 369 -4.19 24.33 -6.98
N GLU A 370 -3.76 23.96 -8.19
CA GLU A 370 -4.66 23.70 -9.32
C GLU A 370 -5.59 22.52 -9.04
N GLU A 371 -5.06 21.37 -8.63
CA GLU A 371 -5.87 20.18 -8.42
C GLU A 371 -6.74 20.26 -7.17
N MET A 372 -6.28 20.92 -6.10
CA MET A 372 -7.14 21.20 -4.94
C MET A 372 -8.32 22.10 -5.32
N ARG A 373 -8.10 23.10 -6.18
CA ARG A 373 -9.20 23.94 -6.69
C ARG A 373 -10.19 23.11 -7.49
N ASN A 374 -9.72 22.26 -8.40
CA ASN A 374 -10.59 21.38 -9.18
C ASN A 374 -11.41 20.47 -8.27
N LEU A 375 -10.79 19.87 -7.25
CA LEU A 375 -11.48 19.03 -6.27
C LEU A 375 -12.64 19.77 -5.60
N PHE A 376 -12.43 21.00 -5.12
CA PHE A 376 -13.49 21.81 -4.51
C PHE A 376 -14.59 22.22 -5.51
N ILE A 377 -14.24 22.46 -6.78
CA ILE A 377 -15.25 22.73 -7.82
C ILE A 377 -16.11 21.48 -8.04
N GLY A 378 -15.49 20.31 -8.21
CA GLY A 378 -16.22 19.04 -8.32
C GLY A 378 -17.14 18.80 -7.12
N GLN A 379 -16.63 18.95 -5.90
CA GLN A 379 -17.42 18.83 -4.67
C GLN A 379 -18.59 19.81 -4.63
N SER A 380 -18.41 21.04 -5.10
CA SER A 380 -19.48 22.04 -5.09
C SER A 380 -20.67 21.64 -5.95
N PHE A 381 -20.45 20.97 -7.09
CA PHE A 381 -21.53 20.48 -7.95
C PHE A 381 -22.24 19.28 -7.34
N ASP A 382 -21.50 18.33 -6.76
CA ASP A 382 -22.07 17.17 -6.05
C ASP A 382 -23.04 17.63 -4.93
N LEU A 383 -22.59 18.58 -4.10
CA LEU A 383 -23.40 19.18 -3.04
C LEU A 383 -24.56 20.00 -3.58
N TYR A 384 -24.35 20.79 -4.64
CA TYR A 384 -25.38 21.62 -5.24
C TYR A 384 -26.53 20.78 -5.78
N TRP A 385 -26.24 19.77 -6.61
CA TRP A 385 -27.25 18.88 -7.18
C TRP A 385 -28.01 18.14 -6.10
N THR A 386 -27.31 17.58 -5.12
CA THR A 386 -27.92 16.90 -3.98
C THR A 386 -28.86 17.84 -3.21
N ARG A 387 -28.42 19.07 -2.93
CA ARG A 387 -29.21 20.06 -2.18
C ARG A 387 -30.43 20.57 -2.96
N GLN A 388 -30.30 20.84 -4.25
CA GLN A 388 -31.41 21.31 -5.08
C GLN A 388 -32.34 20.17 -5.52
N GLY A 389 -31.88 18.91 -5.43
CA GLY A 389 -32.57 17.77 -6.03
C GLY A 389 -32.58 17.83 -7.56
N GLU A 390 -31.63 18.54 -8.17
CA GLU A 390 -31.46 18.66 -9.60
C GLU A 390 -30.56 17.53 -10.10
N CYS A 391 -31.14 16.59 -10.85
CA CYS A 391 -30.38 15.46 -11.37
C CYS A 391 -29.49 15.92 -12.54
N PRO A 392 -28.17 15.72 -12.47
CA PRO A 392 -27.27 16.08 -13.56
C PRO A 392 -27.45 15.17 -14.78
N SER A 393 -27.03 15.65 -15.94
CA SER A 393 -26.75 14.77 -17.07
C SER A 393 -25.56 13.86 -16.78
N GLU A 394 -25.44 12.79 -17.56
CA GLU A 394 -24.33 11.85 -17.41
C GLU A 394 -22.97 12.50 -17.71
N ASP A 395 -22.90 13.41 -18.68
CA ASP A 395 -21.67 14.14 -19.02
C ASP A 395 -21.27 15.10 -17.90
N GLU A 396 -22.23 15.79 -17.29
CA GLU A 396 -21.99 16.64 -16.13
C GLU A 396 -21.49 15.84 -14.93
N TYR A 397 -22.11 14.68 -14.66
CA TYR A 397 -21.64 13.78 -13.60
C TYR A 397 -20.22 13.28 -13.88
N ARG A 398 -19.91 12.85 -15.10
CA ARG A 398 -18.56 12.40 -15.49
C ARG A 398 -17.53 13.51 -15.32
N GLU A 399 -17.87 14.75 -15.64
CA GLU A 399 -16.99 15.91 -15.42
C GLU A 399 -16.79 16.19 -13.92
N MET A 400 -17.87 16.13 -13.13
CA MET A 400 -17.79 16.29 -11.67
C MET A 400 -16.85 15.27 -11.03
N ILE A 401 -16.98 13.97 -11.36
CA ILE A 401 -16.13 12.92 -10.77
C ILE A 401 -14.67 13.03 -11.25
N ARG A 402 -14.42 13.51 -12.47
CA ARG A 402 -13.06 13.80 -12.96
C ARG A 402 -12.39 14.91 -12.17
N GLN A 403 -13.15 15.89 -11.70
CA GLN A 403 -12.63 16.97 -10.86
C GLN A 403 -12.48 16.55 -9.40
N LYS A 404 -13.46 15.84 -8.82
CA LYS A 404 -13.45 15.39 -7.41
C LYS A 404 -12.52 14.20 -7.19
N THR A 405 -12.91 13.01 -7.65
CA THR A 405 -12.20 11.76 -7.39
C THR A 405 -10.99 11.60 -8.32
N GLY A 406 -11.15 11.94 -9.61
CA GLY A 406 -10.06 11.97 -10.59
C GLY A 406 -8.98 12.99 -10.25
N GLY A 407 -9.36 14.15 -9.68
CA GLY A 407 -8.43 15.22 -9.33
C GLY A 407 -7.32 14.78 -8.37
N LEU A 408 -7.64 13.93 -7.38
CA LEU A 408 -6.62 13.41 -6.47
C LEU A 408 -5.67 12.42 -7.16
N PHE A 409 -6.16 11.54 -8.03
CA PHE A 409 -5.29 10.65 -8.81
C PHE A 409 -4.41 11.44 -9.79
N ARG A 410 -4.98 12.45 -10.44
CA ARG A 410 -4.27 13.35 -11.36
C ARG A 410 -3.20 14.17 -10.63
N LEU A 411 -3.50 14.69 -9.44
CA LEU A 411 -2.52 15.35 -8.57
C LEU A 411 -1.31 14.46 -8.31
N LEU A 412 -1.53 13.23 -7.85
CA LEU A 412 -0.44 12.30 -7.53
C LEU A 412 0.39 11.98 -8.78
N SER A 413 -0.26 11.71 -9.91
CA SER A 413 0.42 11.45 -11.18
C SER A 413 1.26 12.65 -11.64
N ARG A 414 0.69 13.86 -11.64
CA ARG A 414 1.37 15.10 -12.05
C ARG A 414 2.57 15.41 -11.13
N LEU A 415 2.44 15.22 -9.82
CA LEU A 415 3.56 15.38 -8.88
C LEU A 415 4.69 14.38 -9.19
N MET A 416 4.37 13.11 -9.45
CA MET A 416 5.38 12.11 -9.78
C MET A 416 6.06 12.39 -11.13
N MET A 417 5.28 12.75 -12.16
CA MET A 417 5.80 13.13 -13.48
C MET A 417 6.70 14.37 -13.41
N GLN A 418 6.39 15.32 -12.53
CA GLN A 418 7.24 16.51 -12.33
C GLN A 418 8.60 16.12 -11.71
N LYS A 419 8.63 15.15 -10.80
CA LYS A 419 9.85 14.71 -10.11
C LYS A 419 10.66 13.64 -10.84
N THR A 420 10.14 13.02 -11.90
CA THR A 420 10.95 12.08 -12.70
C THR A 420 12.11 12.79 -13.40
N THR A 421 13.29 12.17 -13.40
CA THR A 421 14.50 12.69 -14.05
C THR A 421 14.62 12.25 -15.51
N SER A 422 13.91 11.18 -15.90
CA SER A 422 13.90 10.68 -17.27
C SER A 422 12.98 11.52 -18.16
N LYS A 423 13.55 12.16 -19.18
CA LYS A 423 12.76 12.89 -20.20
C LYS A 423 11.78 11.97 -20.92
N LYS A 424 12.17 10.71 -21.18
CA LYS A 424 11.30 9.71 -21.80
C LYS A 424 10.09 9.42 -20.91
N ASN A 425 10.31 9.22 -19.62
CA ASN A 425 9.25 8.81 -18.69
C ASN A 425 8.31 9.98 -18.38
N ARG A 426 8.81 11.22 -18.42
CA ARG A 426 8.00 12.44 -18.27
C ARG A 426 6.98 12.63 -19.40
N CYS A 427 7.23 12.09 -20.58
CA CYS A 427 6.37 12.22 -21.75
C CYS A 427 5.36 11.07 -21.90
N LEU A 428 5.29 10.15 -20.94
CA LEU A 428 4.32 9.05 -21.00
C LEU A 428 2.88 9.60 -20.92
N PRO A 429 1.93 9.05 -21.68
CA PRO A 429 0.54 9.52 -21.74
C PRO A 429 -0.26 8.99 -20.54
N LEU A 430 0.17 9.36 -19.32
CA LEU A 430 -0.45 8.88 -18.09
C LEU A 430 -1.78 9.57 -17.79
N GLU A 431 -1.95 10.83 -18.14
CA GLU A 431 -3.14 11.62 -17.78
C GLU A 431 -4.47 10.98 -18.24
N PRO A 432 -4.64 10.54 -19.50
CA PRO A 432 -5.88 9.88 -19.91
C PRO A 432 -6.16 8.55 -19.19
N LEU A 433 -5.11 7.79 -18.87
CA LEU A 433 -5.24 6.56 -18.09
C LEU A 433 -5.71 6.87 -16.67
N VAL A 434 -5.15 7.92 -16.08
CA VAL A 434 -5.47 8.35 -14.72
C VAL A 434 -6.88 8.90 -14.61
N ASP A 435 -7.34 9.68 -15.59
CA ASP A 435 -8.72 10.17 -15.64
C ASP A 435 -9.72 9.01 -15.74
N LEU A 436 -9.47 8.02 -16.62
CA LEU A 436 -10.29 6.81 -16.72
C LEU A 436 -10.32 6.00 -15.41
N MET A 437 -9.18 5.89 -14.73
CA MET A 437 -9.10 5.20 -13.43
C MET A 437 -9.91 5.91 -12.36
N GLY A 438 -9.86 7.24 -12.30
CA GLY A 438 -10.65 8.05 -11.37
C GLY A 438 -12.15 7.90 -11.63
N GLU A 439 -12.54 7.96 -12.90
CA GLU A 439 -13.92 7.77 -13.37
C GLU A 439 -14.46 6.37 -13.03
N TYR A 440 -13.71 5.32 -13.37
CA TYR A 440 -14.04 3.95 -13.01
C TYR A 440 -14.16 3.75 -11.49
N PHE A 441 -13.23 4.33 -10.72
CA PHE A 441 -13.22 4.17 -9.27
C PHE A 441 -14.47 4.75 -8.60
N GLN A 442 -14.94 5.91 -9.08
CA GLN A 442 -16.16 6.54 -8.53
C GLN A 442 -17.42 5.77 -8.94
N ILE A 443 -17.60 5.45 -10.23
CA ILE A 443 -18.78 4.70 -10.69
C ILE A 443 -18.86 3.32 -10.01
N ARG A 444 -17.71 2.72 -9.72
CA ARG A 444 -17.64 1.48 -8.95
C ARG A 444 -18.04 1.67 -7.48
N ASP A 445 -17.66 2.77 -6.83
CA ASP A 445 -18.07 3.04 -5.44
C ASP A 445 -19.59 3.21 -5.37
N ASP A 446 -20.15 4.02 -6.28
CA ASP A 446 -21.60 4.20 -6.46
C ASP A 446 -22.34 2.88 -6.69
N TYR A 447 -21.83 2.03 -7.59
CA TYR A 447 -22.43 0.72 -7.86
C TYR A 447 -22.39 -0.18 -6.63
N LYS A 448 -21.25 -0.25 -5.93
CA LYS A 448 -21.05 -1.08 -4.74
C LYS A 448 -21.88 -0.61 -3.55
N ASN A 449 -22.13 0.70 -3.43
CA ASN A 449 -23.01 1.24 -2.40
C ASN A 449 -24.42 0.65 -2.49
N LEU A 450 -24.89 0.34 -3.71
CA LEU A 450 -26.26 -0.10 -3.99
C LEU A 450 -26.44 -1.59 -4.25
N THR A 451 -25.35 -2.38 -4.41
CA THR A 451 -25.46 -3.81 -4.75
C THR A 451 -25.48 -4.76 -3.56
N GLU A 452 -25.13 -4.30 -2.35
CA GLU A 452 -24.94 -5.23 -1.24
C GLU A 452 -26.26 -5.58 -0.54
N GLU A 453 -26.66 -6.85 -0.63
CA GLU A 453 -27.82 -7.44 0.03
C GLU A 453 -27.70 -7.40 1.56
N ILE A 454 -28.85 -7.40 2.22
CA ILE A 454 -29.02 -7.37 3.69
C ILE A 454 -28.45 -8.63 4.38
N ASP A 455 -28.09 -9.68 3.64
CA ASP A 455 -27.65 -10.95 4.21
C ASP A 455 -26.15 -10.99 4.57
N THR A 456 -25.90 -10.75 5.86
CA THR A 456 -24.91 -11.41 6.75
C THR A 456 -23.53 -11.84 6.21
N LYS A 457 -22.88 -11.11 5.28
CA LYS A 457 -21.40 -11.09 5.15
C LYS A 457 -20.81 -10.01 4.25
N ALA A 458 -21.56 -8.95 3.95
CA ALA A 458 -21.08 -7.92 3.02
C ALA A 458 -20.16 -6.92 3.76
N GLN A 459 -18.92 -6.77 3.27
CA GLN A 459 -17.89 -5.94 3.91
C GLN A 459 -18.20 -4.43 3.84
N TYR A 460 -19.06 -3.96 2.92
CA TYR A 460 -19.33 -2.53 2.72
C TYR A 460 -20.56 -2.05 3.52
N THR A 461 -21.64 -2.84 3.63
CA THR A 461 -22.80 -2.52 4.50
C THR A 461 -22.40 -2.40 5.97
N GLY A 462 -21.46 -3.23 6.42
CA GLY A 462 -20.83 -3.09 7.74
C GLY A 462 -19.85 -1.92 7.86
N GLN A 463 -19.40 -1.32 6.75
CA GLN A 463 -18.43 -0.21 6.73
C GLN A 463 -19.06 1.19 6.64
N LYS A 464 -20.20 1.31 5.96
CA LYS A 464 -20.86 2.60 5.64
C LYS A 464 -22.34 2.64 6.04
N GLY A 465 -23.02 1.49 6.02
CA GLY A 465 -24.47 1.39 6.19
C GLY A 465 -25.14 0.84 4.92
N PHE A 466 -26.40 0.40 5.03
CA PHE A 466 -27.15 -0.13 3.89
C PHE A 466 -27.62 1.02 2.97
N CYS A 467 -27.11 1.06 1.74
CA CYS A 467 -27.41 2.09 0.72
C CYS A 467 -27.28 3.52 1.25
N GLU A 468 -26.13 3.86 1.83
CA GLU A 468 -25.85 5.18 2.41
C GLU A 468 -26.05 6.32 1.39
N ASP A 469 -25.68 6.11 0.11
CA ASP A 469 -25.84 7.15 -0.92
C ASP A 469 -27.31 7.59 -1.09
N LEU A 470 -28.26 6.69 -0.74
CA LEU A 470 -29.69 7.00 -0.75
C LEU A 470 -30.13 7.82 0.48
N ASP A 471 -29.43 7.72 1.60
CA ASP A 471 -29.66 8.58 2.77
C ASP A 471 -29.16 9.99 2.50
N GLU A 472 -27.95 10.09 1.95
CA GLU A 472 -27.31 11.33 1.52
C GLU A 472 -28.13 12.04 0.42
N GLY A 473 -28.92 11.26 -0.33
CA GLY A 473 -29.76 11.75 -1.42
C GLY A 473 -28.96 12.11 -2.68
N LYS A 474 -27.74 11.57 -2.80
CA LYS A 474 -26.82 11.80 -3.90
C LYS A 474 -27.33 11.21 -5.20
N PHE A 475 -26.93 11.84 -6.31
CA PHE A 475 -27.19 11.33 -7.64
C PHE A 475 -26.06 10.41 -8.08
N SER A 476 -26.10 9.15 -7.62
CA SER A 476 -25.17 8.13 -8.08
C SER A 476 -25.38 7.78 -9.56
N PHE A 477 -24.35 7.23 -10.22
CA PHE A 477 -24.42 6.86 -11.64
C PHE A 477 -25.68 6.04 -12.04
N PRO A 478 -26.07 4.96 -11.31
CA PRO A 478 -27.29 4.23 -11.62
C PRO A 478 -28.56 5.07 -11.44
N LEU A 479 -28.61 5.97 -10.45
CA LEU A 479 -29.76 6.87 -10.25
C LEU A 479 -29.90 7.90 -11.38
N ILE A 480 -28.79 8.42 -11.90
CA ILE A 480 -28.78 9.34 -13.04
C ILE A 480 -29.36 8.66 -14.29
N HIS A 481 -28.94 7.43 -14.57
CA HIS A 481 -29.50 6.65 -15.67
C HIS A 481 -31.00 6.40 -15.47
N ALA A 482 -31.40 5.94 -14.28
CA ALA A 482 -32.81 5.69 -13.97
C ALA A 482 -33.66 6.95 -14.16
N ASN A 483 -33.17 8.11 -13.72
CA ASN A 483 -33.91 9.37 -13.78
C ASN A 483 -34.23 9.83 -15.21
N LYS A 484 -33.43 9.46 -16.22
CA LYS A 484 -33.73 9.73 -17.64
C LYS A 484 -34.99 9.01 -18.13
N SER A 485 -35.31 7.85 -17.53
CA SER A 485 -36.44 7.01 -17.90
C SER A 485 -37.70 7.26 -17.05
N LEU A 486 -37.58 8.06 -15.98
CA LEU A 486 -38.66 8.32 -15.04
C LEU A 486 -39.65 9.39 -15.56
N PRO A 487 -40.97 9.09 -15.58
CA PRO A 487 -41.98 10.14 -15.68
C PRO A 487 -41.85 11.14 -14.54
N GLU A 488 -42.20 12.41 -14.77
CA GLU A 488 -42.11 13.46 -13.73
C GLU A 488 -42.86 13.11 -12.44
N ALA A 489 -43.94 12.33 -12.53
CA ALA A 489 -44.76 11.88 -11.41
C ALA A 489 -44.42 10.46 -10.90
N SER A 490 -43.16 10.02 -10.98
CA SER A 490 -42.75 8.71 -10.47
C SER A 490 -42.64 8.68 -8.93
N ASP A 491 -43.10 7.58 -8.33
CA ASP A 491 -42.99 7.34 -6.87
C ASP A 491 -41.55 7.45 -6.38
N ILE A 492 -40.56 7.13 -7.21
CA ILE A 492 -39.13 7.19 -6.87
C ILE A 492 -38.66 8.62 -6.67
N ARG A 493 -39.07 9.57 -7.51
CA ARG A 493 -38.74 10.99 -7.31
C ARG A 493 -39.30 11.51 -5.99
N ILE A 494 -40.51 11.09 -5.64
CA ILE A 494 -41.16 11.44 -4.37
C ILE A 494 -40.38 10.84 -3.19
N ILE A 495 -39.98 9.56 -3.27
CA ILE A 495 -39.18 8.90 -2.22
C ILE A 495 -37.85 9.62 -2.03
N LEU A 496 -37.10 9.89 -3.10
CA LEU A 496 -35.81 10.58 -3.02
C LEU A 496 -35.96 12.02 -2.49
N GLN A 497 -37.02 12.72 -2.88
CA GLN A 497 -37.32 14.05 -2.37
C GLN A 497 -37.68 14.03 -0.88
N HIS A 498 -38.47 13.04 -0.45
CA HIS A 498 -38.78 12.84 0.96
C HIS A 498 -37.50 12.57 1.75
N GLY A 499 -36.63 11.65 1.28
CA GLY A 499 -35.36 11.32 1.92
C GLY A 499 -34.48 12.54 2.19
N ARG A 500 -34.34 13.42 1.19
CA ARG A 500 -33.60 14.69 1.35
C ARG A 500 -34.20 15.65 2.38
N GLN A 501 -35.52 15.62 2.59
CA GLN A 501 -36.20 16.45 3.58
C GLN A 501 -36.18 15.85 4.98
N SER A 502 -36.19 14.51 5.08
CA SER A 502 -36.19 13.77 6.34
C SER A 502 -34.80 13.44 6.88
N GLY A 503 -33.73 13.71 6.12
CA GLY A 503 -32.35 13.38 6.51
C GLY A 503 -32.02 11.89 6.35
N GLY A 504 -32.66 11.21 5.39
CA GLY A 504 -32.40 9.81 5.06
C GLY A 504 -33.65 9.01 4.68
N LEU A 505 -33.45 7.77 4.24
CA LEU A 505 -34.50 6.82 3.87
C LEU A 505 -34.54 5.62 4.83
N ASP A 506 -35.75 5.14 5.10
CA ASP A 506 -35.90 3.86 5.80
C ASP A 506 -35.56 2.66 4.88
N ILE A 507 -35.41 1.48 5.48
CA ILE A 507 -35.01 0.26 4.75
C ILE A 507 -36.02 -0.10 3.64
N ALA A 508 -37.32 0.11 3.87
CA ALA A 508 -38.36 -0.23 2.90
C ALA A 508 -38.34 0.73 1.70
N GLN A 509 -38.10 2.03 1.96
CA GLN A 509 -37.91 3.05 0.95
C GLN A 509 -36.65 2.77 0.10
N LYS A 510 -35.53 2.42 0.74
CA LYS A 510 -34.30 2.02 0.06
C LYS A 510 -34.51 0.81 -0.84
N GLN A 511 -35.16 -0.24 -0.31
CA GLN A 511 -35.48 -1.43 -1.10
C GLN A 511 -36.34 -1.08 -2.32
N ARG A 512 -37.33 -0.20 -2.16
CA ARG A 512 -38.18 0.25 -3.27
C ARG A 512 -37.39 0.98 -4.36
N VAL A 513 -36.39 1.78 -3.98
CA VAL A 513 -35.49 2.44 -4.94
C VAL A 513 -34.62 1.41 -5.65
N LEU A 514 -34.05 0.44 -4.92
CA LEU A 514 -33.24 -0.64 -5.52
C LEU A 514 -34.05 -1.49 -6.51
N ASP A 515 -35.26 -1.92 -6.14
CA ASP A 515 -36.14 -2.69 -7.02
C ASP A 515 -36.37 -1.95 -8.34
N HIS A 516 -36.58 -0.63 -8.27
CA HIS A 516 -36.73 0.20 -9.45
C HIS A 516 -35.45 0.33 -10.29
N LEU A 517 -34.28 0.45 -9.65
CA LEU A 517 -32.99 0.44 -10.35
C LEU A 517 -32.75 -0.87 -11.12
N HIS A 518 -33.23 -1.99 -10.58
CA HIS A 518 -33.21 -3.28 -11.28
C HIS A 518 -34.23 -3.34 -12.43
N GLU A 519 -35.48 -2.95 -12.18
CA GLU A 519 -36.56 -2.96 -13.20
C GLU A 519 -36.27 -2.03 -14.39
N SER A 520 -35.64 -0.88 -14.14
CA SER A 520 -35.22 0.08 -15.17
C SER A 520 -33.97 -0.36 -15.94
N GLY A 521 -33.32 -1.45 -15.53
CA GLY A 521 -32.05 -1.91 -16.11
C GLY A 521 -30.85 -1.01 -15.79
N SER A 522 -30.98 -0.07 -14.84
CA SER A 522 -29.93 0.89 -14.50
C SER A 522 -28.71 0.23 -13.83
N MET A 523 -28.93 -0.83 -13.05
CA MET A 523 -27.83 -1.63 -12.49
C MET A 523 -27.05 -2.34 -13.60
N ALA A 524 -27.74 -2.92 -14.60
CA ALA A 524 -27.12 -3.58 -15.74
C ALA A 524 -26.38 -2.58 -16.64
N TYR A 525 -26.96 -1.40 -16.87
CA TYR A 525 -26.31 -0.29 -17.58
C TYR A 525 -24.99 0.13 -16.90
N THR A 526 -25.02 0.26 -15.57
CA THR A 526 -23.84 0.62 -14.78
C THR A 526 -22.75 -0.43 -14.87
N GLN A 527 -23.11 -1.72 -14.78
CA GLN A 527 -22.17 -2.82 -14.94
C GLN A 527 -21.54 -2.83 -16.34
N GLU A 528 -22.31 -2.57 -17.40
CA GLU A 528 -21.79 -2.49 -18.76
C GLU A 528 -20.86 -1.29 -18.95
N ALA A 529 -21.22 -0.12 -18.40
CA ALA A 529 -20.35 1.06 -18.39
C ALA A 529 -19.02 0.78 -17.68
N LEU A 530 -19.05 0.10 -16.53
CA LEU A 530 -17.84 -0.32 -15.81
C LEU A 530 -16.98 -1.29 -16.64
N ARG A 531 -17.59 -2.26 -17.33
CA ARG A 531 -16.86 -3.17 -18.23
C ARG A 531 -16.21 -2.43 -19.39
N GLY A 532 -16.92 -1.47 -20.00
CA GLY A 532 -16.38 -0.61 -21.06
C GLY A 532 -15.17 0.18 -20.58
N LEU A 533 -15.30 0.89 -19.46
CA LEU A 533 -14.21 1.65 -18.84
C LEU A 533 -13.01 0.74 -18.47
N MET A 534 -13.26 -0.46 -17.95
CA MET A 534 -12.21 -1.43 -17.64
C MET A 534 -11.46 -1.90 -18.90
N GLY A 535 -12.18 -2.11 -20.00
CA GLY A 535 -11.60 -2.39 -21.31
C GLY A 535 -10.70 -1.26 -21.81
N GLU A 536 -11.16 -0.01 -21.69
CA GLU A 536 -10.38 1.18 -22.04
C GLU A 536 -9.15 1.35 -21.15
N ILE A 537 -9.27 1.16 -19.83
CA ILE A 537 -8.15 1.20 -18.89
C ILE A 537 -7.09 0.19 -19.30
N ARG A 538 -7.48 -1.07 -19.58
CA ARG A 538 -6.55 -2.12 -20.03
C ARG A 538 -5.84 -1.73 -21.32
N HIS A 539 -6.58 -1.18 -22.29
CA HIS A 539 -6.01 -0.69 -23.54
C HIS A 539 -4.98 0.44 -23.30
N ARG A 540 -5.29 1.41 -22.43
CA ARG A 540 -4.35 2.50 -22.10
C ARG A 540 -3.13 2.01 -21.33
N VAL A 541 -3.28 1.01 -20.47
CA VAL A 541 -2.13 0.33 -19.85
C VAL A 541 -1.23 -0.28 -20.93
N ASP A 542 -1.80 -1.00 -21.90
CA ASP A 542 -1.03 -1.60 -23.00
C ASP A 542 -0.28 -0.53 -23.83
N GLU A 543 -0.91 0.62 -24.10
CA GLU A 543 -0.27 1.75 -24.79
C GLU A 543 0.92 2.31 -24.02
N VAL A 544 0.75 2.59 -22.73
CA VAL A 544 1.82 3.12 -21.88
C VAL A 544 2.96 2.10 -21.71
N GLU A 545 2.66 0.80 -21.61
CA GLU A 545 3.69 -0.25 -21.59
C GLU A 545 4.51 -0.29 -22.88
N LYS A 546 3.86 -0.14 -24.04
CA LYS A 546 4.56 -0.08 -25.34
C LYS A 546 5.47 1.13 -25.45
N GLU A 547 5.01 2.31 -25.03
CA GLU A 547 5.81 3.55 -25.10
C GLU A 547 6.95 3.57 -24.08
N SER A 548 6.67 3.13 -22.85
CA SER A 548 7.69 3.01 -21.80
C SER A 548 8.72 1.92 -22.14
N GLY A 549 8.30 0.84 -22.82
CA GLY A 549 9.07 -0.37 -23.01
C GLY A 549 9.18 -1.22 -21.75
N CYS A 550 8.33 -0.96 -20.75
CA CYS A 550 8.36 -1.58 -19.44
C CYS A 550 6.94 -2.07 -19.06
N PRO A 551 6.72 -3.38 -18.89
CA PRO A 551 5.44 -3.89 -18.42
C PRO A 551 5.21 -3.51 -16.96
N ASN A 552 3.97 -3.15 -16.60
CA ASN A 552 3.59 -2.67 -15.28
C ASN A 552 2.66 -3.64 -14.56
N TRP A 553 3.27 -4.68 -14.00
CA TRP A 553 2.57 -5.75 -13.30
C TRP A 553 1.80 -5.27 -12.06
N VAL A 554 2.32 -4.22 -11.39
CA VAL A 554 1.68 -3.63 -10.21
C VAL A 554 0.37 -2.96 -10.61
N LEU A 555 0.38 -2.19 -11.69
CA LEU A 555 -0.83 -1.56 -12.21
C LEU A 555 -1.83 -2.60 -12.71
N ARG A 556 -1.39 -3.61 -13.44
CA ARG A 556 -2.28 -4.69 -13.91
C ARG A 556 -2.96 -5.44 -12.76
N LEU A 557 -2.22 -5.72 -11.69
CA LEU A 557 -2.80 -6.33 -10.47
C LEU A 557 -3.82 -5.41 -9.81
N LEU A 558 -3.52 -4.11 -9.72
CA LEU A 558 -4.45 -3.12 -9.18
C LEU A 558 -5.74 -3.05 -10.00
N VAL A 559 -5.62 -2.97 -11.33
CA VAL A 559 -6.74 -2.94 -12.28
C VAL A 559 -7.60 -4.20 -12.15
N HIS A 560 -6.98 -5.38 -12.08
CA HIS A 560 -7.71 -6.64 -11.92
C HIS A 560 -8.48 -6.71 -10.58
N ARG A 561 -7.91 -6.24 -9.47
CA ARG A 561 -8.62 -6.19 -8.18
C ARG A 561 -9.79 -5.20 -8.14
N LEU A 562 -9.77 -4.21 -9.01
CA LEU A 562 -10.83 -3.22 -9.09
C LEU A 562 -11.98 -3.69 -9.99
N GLU A 563 -11.82 -4.78 -10.74
CA GLU A 563 -12.88 -5.38 -11.57
C GLU A 563 -14.11 -5.75 -10.72
N VAL A 564 -15.30 -5.58 -11.31
CA VAL A 564 -16.62 -5.78 -10.69
C VAL A 564 -17.39 -6.86 -11.44
#